data_AF-A0A1Y4R6B8-F1
#
_entry.id   AF-A0A1Y4R6B8-F1
#
_cell.length_a   1.000
_cell.length_b   1.000
_cell.length_c   1.000
_cell.angle_alpha   90.00
_cell.angle_beta   90.00
_cell.angle_gamma   90.00
#
_symmetry.space_group_name_H-M   'P 1'
#
loop_
_entity.id
_entity.type
_entity.pdbx_description
1 polymer ?
#
loop_
_entity_poly.entity_id
_entity_poly.type
_entity_poly.pdbx_seq_one_letter_code
_entity_poly.pdbx_strand_id
1 'polypeptide(L)'
;MAQKRRFQISTPRGTLYQTRSKNGKTTVRLSWEQGFGPKYSNGFSKAQEFIDSECLRYCDPLTPRRTGYMIKSGQLGTVIGSGSMEYLAPYARRQYYENAGQSGGNRGKLWFERMKASKKETIRKGAANFVSSK
;
A
#
# COMPACT_ATOMS: atom_id res chain seq x y z
N MET A 1 -15.44 -0.55 10.15
CA MET A 1 -14.82 -1.48 9.20
C MET A 1 -14.15 -0.66 8.12
N ALA A 2 -12.85 -0.88 7.87
CA ALA A 2 -12.13 -0.20 6.82
C ALA A 2 -12.74 -0.47 5.43
N GLN A 3 -12.70 0.52 4.53
CA GLN A 3 -13.15 0.39 3.15
C GLN A 3 -11.96 0.43 2.21
N LYS A 4 -12.11 -0.18 1.03
CA LYS A 4 -11.10 -0.13 -0.03
C LYS A 4 -10.87 1.32 -0.45
N ARG A 5 -9.61 1.77 -0.49
CA ARG A 5 -9.27 3.13 -0.90
C ARG A 5 -9.44 3.28 -2.41
N ARG A 6 -10.15 4.35 -2.80
CA ARG A 6 -10.30 4.76 -4.20
C ARG A 6 -9.33 5.89 -4.51
N PHE A 7 -8.30 5.60 -5.31
CA PHE A 7 -7.37 6.63 -5.77
C PHE A 7 -7.96 7.34 -6.99
N GLN A 8 -8.20 8.66 -6.89
CA GLN A 8 -8.66 9.48 -8.02
C GLN A 8 -7.61 10.55 -8.32
N ILE A 9 -6.99 10.46 -9.50
CA ILE A 9 -6.05 11.48 -9.99
C ILE A 9 -6.82 12.40 -10.94
N SER A 10 -7.01 13.64 -10.53
CA SER A 10 -7.56 14.69 -11.38
C SER A 10 -6.43 15.37 -12.15
N THR A 11 -6.32 15.10 -13.44
CA THR A 11 -5.36 15.80 -14.32
C THR A 11 -5.91 17.19 -14.67
N PRO A 12 -5.18 18.29 -14.42
CA PRO A 12 -5.62 19.61 -14.87
C PRO A 12 -5.69 19.67 -16.40
N ARG A 13 -6.56 20.56 -16.93
CA ARG A 13 -6.58 20.83 -18.38
C ARG A 13 -5.20 21.36 -18.77
N GLY A 14 -4.62 20.79 -19.83
CA GLY A 14 -3.28 21.15 -20.29
C GLY A 14 -3.09 22.65 -20.55
N THR A 15 -1.85 23.12 -20.52
CA THR A 15 -1.50 24.52 -20.77
C THR A 15 -1.15 24.75 -22.24
N LEU A 16 -1.57 25.90 -22.78
CA LEU A 16 -1.27 26.35 -24.14
C LEU A 16 -0.41 27.61 -24.03
N TYR A 17 0.83 27.54 -24.53
CA TYR A 17 1.73 28.68 -24.64
C TYR A 17 1.85 29.09 -26.10
N GLN A 18 1.54 30.34 -26.42
CA GLN A 18 1.71 30.92 -27.75
C GLN A 18 2.73 32.04 -27.66
N THR A 19 3.79 31.99 -28.47
CA THR A 19 4.77 33.08 -28.61
C THR A 19 4.84 33.53 -30.06
N ARG A 20 4.93 34.85 -30.28
CA ARG A 20 5.00 35.46 -31.61
C ARG A 20 6.40 36.05 -31.78
N SER A 21 7.17 35.50 -32.70
CA SER A 21 8.50 35.99 -33.07
C SER A 21 8.43 36.79 -34.37
N LYS A 22 9.49 37.55 -34.69
CA LYS A 22 9.57 38.40 -35.91
C LYS A 22 9.31 37.62 -37.21
N ASN A 23 9.55 36.30 -37.24
CA ASN A 23 9.41 35.44 -38.43
C ASN A 23 8.27 34.40 -38.33
N GLY A 24 7.37 34.48 -37.34
CA GLY A 24 6.24 33.54 -37.28
C GLY A 24 5.62 33.35 -35.89
N LYS A 25 4.50 32.63 -35.85
CA LYS A 25 3.78 32.26 -34.62
C LYS A 25 4.14 30.83 -34.22
N THR A 26 4.69 30.65 -33.04
CA THR A 26 4.96 29.32 -32.46
C THR A 26 3.93 29.02 -31.37
N THR A 27 3.27 27.87 -31.47
CA THR A 27 2.30 27.40 -30.47
C THR A 27 2.82 26.10 -29.85
N VAL A 28 2.96 26.10 -28.52
CA VAL A 28 3.32 24.94 -27.70
C VAL A 28 2.11 24.54 -26.87
N ARG A 29 1.65 23.29 -27.00
CA ARG A 29 0.61 22.71 -26.16
C ARG A 29 1.25 21.68 -25.23
N LEU A 30 1.13 21.88 -23.92
CA LEU A 30 1.52 20.90 -22.91
C LEU A 30 0.23 20.26 -22.37
N SER A 31 -0.03 19.02 -22.75
CA SER A 31 -1.19 18.25 -22.31
C SER A 31 -0.76 16.96 -21.67
N TRP A 32 -1.51 16.52 -20.64
CA TRP A 32 -1.35 15.19 -20.07
C TRP A 32 -1.64 14.11 -21.12
N GLU A 33 -0.94 12.98 -21.01
CA GLU A 33 -1.21 11.79 -21.81
C GLU A 33 -2.68 11.39 -21.66
N GLN A 34 -3.33 11.04 -22.77
CA GLN A 34 -4.71 10.58 -22.75
C GLN A 34 -4.81 9.32 -21.89
N GLY A 35 -5.66 9.34 -20.87
CA GLY A 35 -5.83 8.21 -19.96
C GLY A 35 -4.83 8.15 -18.79
N PHE A 36 -3.95 9.15 -18.61
CA PHE A 36 -3.02 9.23 -17.48
C PHE A 36 -3.74 9.05 -16.13
N GLY A 37 -4.79 9.83 -15.87
CA GLY A 37 -5.53 9.79 -14.60
C GLY A 37 -6.04 8.38 -14.26
N PRO A 38 -6.88 7.77 -15.12
CA PRO A 38 -7.35 6.40 -14.91
C PRO A 38 -6.24 5.34 -14.80
N LYS A 39 -5.20 5.42 -15.64
CA LYS A 39 -4.07 4.47 -15.67
C LYS A 39 -3.34 4.44 -14.32
N TYR A 40 -2.91 5.61 -13.85
CA TYR A 40 -2.16 5.71 -12.59
C TYR A 40 -3.06 5.48 -11.37
N SER A 41 -4.31 5.93 -11.39
CA SER A 41 -5.29 5.59 -10.34
C SER A 41 -5.43 4.07 -10.15
N ASN A 42 -5.55 3.31 -11.25
CA ASN A 42 -5.61 1.86 -11.18
C ASN A 42 -4.30 1.24 -10.69
N GLY A 43 -3.15 1.78 -11.12
CA GLY A 43 -1.84 1.36 -10.64
C GLY A 43 -1.69 1.50 -9.13
N PHE A 44 -2.10 2.65 -8.57
CA PHE A 44 -2.07 2.88 -7.12
C PHE A 44 -3.04 1.97 -6.35
N SER A 45 -4.24 1.71 -6.87
CA SER A 45 -5.17 0.75 -6.26
C SER A 45 -4.54 -0.66 -6.17
N LYS A 46 -3.94 -1.14 -7.27
CA LYS A 46 -3.25 -2.44 -7.28
C LYS A 46 -2.03 -2.47 -6.37
N ALA A 47 -1.26 -1.39 -6.34
CA ALA A 47 -0.11 -1.26 -5.44
C ALA A 47 -0.53 -1.35 -3.97
N GLN A 48 -1.65 -0.71 -3.59
CA GLN A 48 -2.15 -0.77 -2.23
C GLN A 48 -2.63 -2.18 -1.86
N GLU A 49 -3.35 -2.87 -2.75
CA GLU A 49 -3.76 -4.26 -2.55
C GLU A 49 -2.55 -5.18 -2.36
N PHE A 50 -1.51 -5.00 -3.18
CA PHE A 50 -0.27 -5.73 -3.06
C PHE A 50 0.40 -5.49 -1.70
N ILE A 51 0.56 -4.21 -1.29
CA ILE A 51 1.16 -3.86 0.00
C ILE A 51 0.40 -4.52 1.15
N ASP A 52 -0.93 -4.43 1.17
CA ASP A 52 -1.75 -4.98 2.24
C ASP A 52 -1.62 -6.51 2.30
N SER A 53 -1.65 -7.18 1.14
CA SER A 53 -1.50 -8.64 1.06
C SER A 53 -0.13 -9.13 1.52
N GLU A 54 0.94 -8.44 1.14
CA GLU A 54 2.30 -8.77 1.54
C GLU A 54 2.55 -8.49 3.02
N CYS A 55 1.97 -7.40 3.55
CA CYS A 55 2.03 -7.11 4.97
C CYS A 55 1.39 -8.24 5.79
N LEU A 56 0.20 -8.72 5.39
CA LEU A 56 -0.45 -9.87 6.05
C LEU A 56 0.40 -11.14 5.94
N ARG A 57 0.93 -11.43 4.75
CA ARG A 57 1.76 -12.62 4.49
C ARG A 57 3.02 -12.64 5.34
N TYR A 58 3.71 -11.51 5.46
CA TYR A 58 4.95 -11.43 6.25
C TYR A 58 4.70 -11.24 7.75
N CYS A 59 3.51 -10.76 8.16
CA CYS A 59 3.14 -10.71 9.58
C CYS A 59 2.80 -12.08 10.17
N ASP A 60 2.24 -13.00 9.38
CA ASP A 60 1.86 -14.35 9.85
C ASP A 60 2.98 -15.11 10.59
N PRO A 61 4.23 -15.24 10.06
CA PRO A 61 5.31 -15.94 10.77
C PRO A 61 5.76 -15.24 12.06
N LEU A 62 5.45 -13.96 12.24
CA LEU A 62 5.83 -13.15 13.40
C LEU A 62 4.69 -13.00 14.43
N THR A 63 3.46 -13.28 14.03
CA THR A 63 2.28 -13.12 14.87
C THR A 63 2.21 -14.23 15.91
N PRO A 64 2.01 -13.92 17.21
CA PRO A 64 1.81 -14.92 18.25
C PRO A 64 0.72 -15.94 17.89
N ARG A 65 1.06 -17.22 17.95
CA ARG A 65 0.18 -18.32 17.56
C ARG A 65 0.01 -19.30 18.71
N ARG A 66 -1.21 -19.38 19.24
CA ARG A 66 -1.67 -20.47 20.11
C ARG A 66 -2.64 -21.38 19.34
N THR A 67 -3.82 -20.83 19.01
CA THR A 67 -4.87 -21.53 18.25
C THR A 67 -4.93 -21.13 16.78
N GLY A 68 -4.18 -20.10 16.37
CA GLY A 68 -4.22 -19.51 15.03
C GLY A 68 -5.31 -18.44 14.83
N TYR A 69 -6.20 -18.23 15.81
CA TYR A 69 -7.26 -17.22 15.71
C TYR A 69 -6.71 -15.79 15.51
N MET A 70 -5.58 -15.45 16.15
CA MET A 70 -4.97 -14.12 15.96
C MET A 70 -4.67 -13.82 14.48
N ILE A 71 -4.03 -14.77 13.81
CA ILE A 71 -3.67 -14.64 12.40
C ILE A 71 -4.93 -14.52 11.53
N LYS A 72 -5.91 -15.41 11.75
CA LYS A 72 -7.19 -15.38 11.05
C LYS A 72 -7.94 -14.07 11.30
N SER A 73 -7.88 -13.51 12.51
CA SER A 73 -8.53 -12.26 12.85
C SER A 73 -7.94 -11.06 12.10
N GLY A 74 -6.64 -11.10 11.78
CA GLY A 74 -6.00 -10.09 10.92
C GLY A 74 -6.45 -10.23 9.46
N GLN A 75 -6.53 -11.47 8.96
CA GLN A 75 -7.02 -11.76 7.59
C GLN A 75 -8.49 -11.40 7.41
N LEU A 76 -9.33 -11.65 8.41
CA LEU A 76 -10.77 -11.36 8.38
C LEU A 76 -11.08 -9.88 8.65
N GLY A 77 -10.29 -9.21 9.50
CA GLY A 77 -10.49 -7.80 9.83
C GLY A 77 -9.93 -6.85 8.77
N THR A 78 -8.89 -7.27 8.05
CA THR A 78 -8.23 -6.43 7.05
C THR A 78 -8.96 -6.48 5.71
N VAL A 79 -9.38 -5.32 5.22
CA VAL A 79 -9.85 -5.16 3.85
C VAL A 79 -8.64 -4.86 2.96
N ILE A 80 -8.35 -5.76 2.02
CA ILE A 80 -7.23 -5.60 1.07
C ILE A 80 -7.47 -4.36 0.20
N GLY A 81 -6.48 -3.46 0.16
CA GLY A 81 -6.55 -2.18 -0.55
C GLY A 81 -7.06 -1.02 0.32
N SER A 82 -7.29 -1.23 1.63
CA SER A 82 -7.68 -0.17 2.56
C SER A 82 -6.49 0.63 3.10
N GLY A 83 -5.28 0.05 3.07
CA GLY A 83 -4.09 0.61 3.70
C GLY A 83 -4.10 0.57 5.23
N SER A 84 -5.00 -0.22 5.83
CA SER A 84 -5.06 -0.45 7.27
C SER A 84 -5.15 -1.95 7.54
N MET A 85 -4.41 -2.44 8.52
CA MET A 85 -4.56 -3.81 9.03
C MET A 85 -5.29 -3.79 10.36
N GLU A 86 -6.43 -4.48 10.41
CA GLU A 86 -7.27 -4.58 11.60
C GLU A 86 -7.28 -6.03 12.10
N TYR A 87 -7.03 -6.21 13.40
CA TYR A 87 -7.09 -7.52 14.06
C TYR A 87 -8.33 -7.57 14.95
N LEU A 88 -9.25 -8.48 14.65
CA LEU A 88 -10.54 -8.59 15.36
C LEU A 88 -10.42 -9.26 16.74
N ALA A 89 -9.27 -9.88 17.06
CA ALA A 89 -9.12 -10.55 18.34
C ALA A 89 -9.13 -9.54 19.51
N PRO A 90 -9.97 -9.73 20.55
CA PRO A 90 -10.03 -8.80 21.69
C PRO A 90 -8.68 -8.62 22.40
N TYR A 91 -7.85 -9.66 22.36
CA TYR A 91 -6.51 -9.68 22.95
C TYR A 91 -5.41 -9.21 21.97
N ALA A 92 -5.74 -8.76 20.75
CA ALA A 92 -4.77 -8.33 19.74
C ALA A 92 -3.86 -7.23 20.26
N ARG A 93 -4.43 -6.17 20.83
CA ARG A 93 -3.67 -5.03 21.39
C ARG A 93 -2.69 -5.48 22.47
N ARG A 94 -3.16 -6.27 23.44
CA ARG A 94 -2.31 -6.76 24.54
C ARG A 94 -1.14 -7.57 23.99
N GLN A 95 -1.42 -8.52 23.10
CA GLN A 95 -0.37 -9.34 22.49
C GLN A 95 0.59 -8.52 21.62
N TYR A 96 0.11 -7.45 20.98
CA TYR A 96 0.94 -6.58 20.16
C TYR A 96 2.01 -5.85 20.96
N TYR A 97 1.71 -5.42 22.19
CA TYR A 97 2.65 -4.64 23.01
C TYR A 97 3.38 -5.47 24.09
N GLU A 98 2.70 -6.43 24.71
CA GLU A 98 3.17 -7.08 25.93
C GLU A 98 3.71 -8.50 25.71
N ASN A 99 3.54 -9.08 24.52
CA ASN A 99 3.99 -10.45 24.28
C ASN A 99 5.53 -10.54 24.29
N ALA A 100 6.07 -11.20 25.32
CA ALA A 100 7.51 -11.41 25.50
C ALA A 100 8.16 -12.34 24.45
N GLY A 101 7.36 -12.93 23.56
CA GLY A 101 7.78 -13.99 22.65
C GLY A 101 7.93 -15.33 23.37
N GLN A 102 8.03 -16.40 22.60
CA GLN A 102 8.57 -17.66 23.11
C GLN A 102 10.10 -17.62 23.01
N SER A 103 10.80 -18.11 24.03
CA SER A 103 12.26 -18.22 24.01
C SER A 103 12.72 -19.02 22.78
N GLY A 104 13.57 -18.43 21.95
CA GLY A 104 14.05 -19.01 20.68
C GLY A 104 13.08 -18.94 19.48
N GLY A 105 11.89 -18.35 19.64
CA GLY A 105 10.88 -18.23 18.57
C GLY A 105 10.89 -16.88 17.86
N ASN A 106 10.53 -16.86 16.57
CA ASN A 106 10.40 -15.62 15.79
C ASN A 106 9.11 -14.83 16.11
N ARG A 107 8.15 -15.44 16.81
CA ARG A 107 6.85 -14.85 17.12
C ARG A 107 6.87 -14.02 18.39
N GLY A 108 6.27 -12.83 18.37
CA GLY A 108 6.24 -11.97 19.56
C GLY A 108 5.62 -10.61 19.30
N LYS A 109 5.80 -9.68 20.25
CA LYS A 109 5.29 -8.31 20.17
C LYS A 109 5.77 -7.55 18.92
N LEU A 110 5.02 -6.50 18.58
CA LEU A 110 5.33 -5.54 17.51
C LEU A 110 5.61 -6.22 16.16
N TRP A 111 4.87 -7.29 15.84
CA TRP A 111 5.10 -8.08 14.64
C TRP A 111 5.00 -7.26 13.36
N PHE A 112 4.15 -6.23 13.34
CA PHE A 112 4.05 -5.30 12.21
C PHE A 112 5.31 -4.44 12.04
N GLU A 113 5.80 -3.81 13.12
CA GLU A 113 7.03 -3.01 13.05
C GLU A 113 8.25 -3.88 12.72
N ARG A 114 8.31 -5.10 13.25
CA ARG A 114 9.37 -6.08 12.92
C ARG A 114 9.32 -6.52 11.45
N MET A 115 8.12 -6.77 10.94
CA MET A 115 7.89 -7.05 9.52
C MET A 115 8.37 -5.86 8.68
N LYS A 116 7.96 -4.64 9.03
CA LYS A 116 8.36 -3.42 8.34
C LYS A 116 9.88 -3.24 8.34
N ALA A 117 10.54 -3.42 9.49
CA ALA A 117 11.99 -3.30 9.58
C ALA A 117 12.73 -4.27 8.64
N SER A 118 12.22 -5.49 8.48
CA SER A 118 12.87 -6.55 7.69
C SER A 118 12.45 -6.63 6.22
N LYS A 119 11.20 -6.25 5.88
CA LYS A 119 10.59 -6.47 4.57
C LYS A 119 10.16 -5.20 3.84
N LYS A 120 10.30 -4.01 4.43
CA LYS A 120 9.91 -2.73 3.78
C LYS A 120 10.43 -2.60 2.36
N GLU A 121 11.69 -2.96 2.11
CA GLU A 121 12.31 -2.79 0.79
C GLU A 121 11.78 -3.79 -0.22
N THR A 122 11.50 -5.02 0.20
CA THR A 122 10.90 -6.04 -0.65
C THR A 122 9.49 -5.64 -1.07
N ILE A 123 8.67 -5.18 -0.11
CA ILE A 123 7.31 -4.73 -0.36
C ILE A 123 7.32 -3.49 -1.26
N ARG A 124 8.21 -2.52 -0.99
CA ARG A 124 8.35 -1.31 -1.81
C ARG A 124 8.70 -1.62 -3.26
N LYS A 125 9.67 -2.53 -3.50
CA LYS A 125 10.06 -2.96 -4.85
C LYS A 125 8.90 -3.67 -5.58
N GLY A 126 8.18 -4.55 -4.89
CA GLY A 126 7.01 -5.22 -5.49
C GLY A 126 5.88 -4.24 -5.83
N ALA A 127 5.61 -3.26 -4.96
CA ALA A 127 4.59 -2.24 -5.19
C ALA A 127 4.93 -1.33 -6.39
N ALA A 128 6.23 -1.03 -6.59
CA ALA A 128 6.68 -0.17 -7.69
C ALA A 128 6.30 -0.73 -9.09
N ASN A 129 6.23 -2.06 -9.23
CA ASN A 129 5.86 -2.72 -10.49
C ASN A 129 4.44 -2.40 -10.97
N PHE A 130 3.55 -1.94 -10.08
CA PHE A 130 2.17 -1.59 -10.43
C PHE A 130 1.99 -0.13 -10.86
N VAL A 131 2.93 0.74 -10.51
CA VAL A 131 2.87 2.19 -10.77
C VAL A 131 3.87 2.61 -11.84
N SER A 132 4.98 1.87 -11.99
CA SER A 132 5.96 2.13 -13.04
C SER A 132 5.31 1.96 -14.41
N SER A 133 5.29 3.03 -15.21
CA SER A 133 5.05 2.90 -16.64
C SER A 133 6.26 2.19 -17.24
N LYS A 134 6.02 1.17 -18.07
CA LYS A 134 7.00 0.79 -19.10
C LYS A 134 7.11 1.92 -20.12
#